data_AF-A0A914CLX1-F1
#
_entry.id   AF-A0A914CLX1-F1
#
_cell.length_a   1.000
_cell.length_b   1.000
_cell.length_c   1.000
_cell.angle_alpha   90.00
_cell.angle_beta   90.00
_cell.angle_gamma   90.00
#
_symmetry.space_group_name_H-M   'P 1'
#
loop_
_entity.id
_entity.type
_entity.pdbx_description
1 polymer ?
#
loop_
_entity_poly.entity_id
_entity_poly.type
_entity_poly.pdbx_seq_one_letter_code
_entity_poly.pdbx_strand_id
1 'polypeptide(L)'
;MQRNFVRFVHSAARKQLLEKVIRVDHIGELAANYIYAGQMVVMKGTAQSQIIENMWKEEKDHLDIMERLVAKHEVPPTIFAPIFGAAAYALGG
;
A
#
# COMPACT_ATOMS: atom_id res chain seq x y z
N MET A 1 11.87 -8.77 38.62
CA MET A 1 10.71 -9.37 37.93
C MET A 1 9.91 -8.35 37.09
N GLN A 2 9.65 -7.12 37.57
CA GLN A 2 8.83 -6.13 36.85
C GLN A 2 9.43 -5.56 35.53
N ARG A 3 10.75 -5.46 35.40
CA ARG A 3 11.40 -4.82 34.23
C ARG A 3 11.21 -5.58 32.90
N ASN A 4 11.04 -6.90 32.96
CA ASN A 4 10.84 -7.74 31.77
C ASN A 4 9.39 -7.65 31.26
N PHE A 5 8.43 -7.52 32.18
CA PHE A 5 7.01 -7.35 31.85
C PHE A 5 6.74 -6.03 31.10
N VAL A 6 7.30 -4.91 31.58
CA VAL A 6 7.14 -3.60 30.92
C VAL A 6 7.74 -3.60 29.51
N ARG A 7 8.92 -4.22 29.34
CA ARG A 7 9.55 -4.38 28.01
C ARG A 7 8.70 -5.19 27.05
N PHE A 8 8.10 -6.27 27.53
CA PHE A 8 7.20 -7.11 26.74
C PHE A 8 5.98 -6.32 26.26
N VAL A 9 5.29 -5.62 27.17
CA VAL A 9 4.10 -4.81 26.83
C VAL A 9 4.45 -3.71 25.83
N HIS A 10 5.58 -3.01 26.01
CA HIS A 10 6.03 -1.99 25.07
C HIS A 10 6.36 -2.57 23.68
N SER A 11 6.97 -3.76 23.62
CA SER A 11 7.25 -4.45 22.37
C SER A 11 5.97 -4.89 21.64
N ALA A 12 4.98 -5.40 22.38
CA ALA A 12 3.68 -5.80 21.82
C ALA A 12 2.90 -4.59 21.29
N ALA A 13 2.86 -3.48 22.05
CA ALA A 13 2.22 -2.24 21.61
C ALA A 13 2.90 -1.66 20.35
N ARG A 14 4.23 -1.72 20.29
CA ARG A 14 4.99 -1.31 19.09
C ARG A 14 4.67 -2.20 17.89
N LYS A 15 4.58 -3.52 18.06
CA LYS A 15 4.21 -4.45 16.98
C LYS A 15 2.83 -4.09 16.42
N GLN A 16 1.83 -3.90 17.29
CA GLN A 16 0.48 -3.51 16.88
C GLN A 16 0.44 -2.17 16.16
N LEU A 17 1.24 -1.18 16.60
CA LEU A 17 1.32 0.11 15.92
C LEU A 17 1.91 -0.04 14.51
N LEU A 18 3.03 -0.77 14.37
CA LEU A 18 3.66 -1.03 13.08
C LEU A 18 2.71 -1.76 12.13
N GLU A 19 2.00 -2.78 12.61
CA GLU A 19 1.00 -3.51 11.81
C GLU A 19 -0.15 -2.62 11.31
N LYS A 20 -0.52 -1.58 12.07
CA LYS A 20 -1.56 -0.63 11.64
C LYS A 20 -1.03 0.32 10.56
N VAL A 21 0.14 0.91 10.80
CA VAL A 21 0.76 1.87 9.87
C VAL A 21 1.06 1.19 8.53
N ILE A 22 1.78 0.06 8.55
CA ILE A 22 2.16 -0.68 7.34
C ILE A 22 0.93 -1.08 6.52
N ARG A 23 -0.17 -1.47 7.18
CA ARG A 23 -1.39 -1.89 6.50
C ARG A 23 -2.09 -0.72 5.80
N VAL A 24 -2.17 0.43 6.46
CA VAL A 24 -2.80 1.63 5.88
C VAL A 24 -1.99 2.12 4.69
N ASP A 25 -0.67 2.23 4.86
CA ASP A 25 0.23 2.68 3.79
C ASP A 25 0.17 1.70 2.60
N HIS A 26 0.24 0.39 2.85
CA HIS A 26 0.19 -0.62 1.79
C HIS A 26 -1.12 -0.57 0.98
N ILE A 27 -2.26 -0.32 1.64
CA ILE A 27 -3.54 -0.14 0.95
C ILE A 27 -3.56 1.15 0.14
N GLY A 28 -2.90 2.22 0.62
CA GLY A 28 -2.70 3.46 -0.13
C GLY A 28 -1.95 3.21 -1.45
N GLU A 29 -0.79 2.57 -1.38
CA GLU A 29 0.03 2.24 -2.57
C GLU A 29 -0.73 1.32 -3.54
N LEU A 30 -1.45 0.31 -3.02
CA LEU A 30 -2.29 -0.55 -3.86
C LEU A 30 -3.38 0.25 -4.59
N ALA A 31 -4.08 1.14 -3.89
CA ALA A 31 -5.13 1.97 -4.48
C ALA A 31 -4.57 2.91 -5.55
N ALA A 32 -3.43 3.56 -5.29
CA ALA A 32 -2.75 4.41 -6.24
C ALA A 32 -2.31 3.63 -7.49
N ASN A 33 -1.74 2.43 -7.34
CA ASN A 33 -1.42 1.54 -8.45
C ASN A 33 -2.67 1.21 -9.31
N TYR A 34 -3.83 0.99 -8.70
CA TYR A 34 -5.08 0.77 -9.44
C TYR A 34 -5.60 2.04 -10.12
N ILE A 35 -5.49 3.21 -9.49
CA ILE A 35 -5.86 4.50 -10.09
C ILE A 35 -5.01 4.75 -11.34
N TYR A 36 -3.69 4.58 -11.25
CA TYR A 36 -2.82 4.73 -12.42
C TYR A 36 -3.15 3.73 -13.53
N ALA A 37 -3.49 2.48 -13.18
CA ALA A 37 -3.94 1.51 -14.15
C ALA A 37 -5.22 1.97 -14.89
N GLY A 38 -6.19 2.54 -14.17
CA GLY A 38 -7.39 3.13 -14.75
C GLY A 38 -7.08 4.32 -15.65
N GLN A 39 -6.24 5.25 -15.18
CA GLN A 39 -5.81 6.43 -15.93
C GLN A 39 -5.13 6.04 -17.25
N MET A 40 -4.29 5.01 -17.22
CA MET A 40 -3.61 4.52 -18.41
C MET A 40 -4.57 3.91 -19.44
N VAL A 41 -5.73 3.40 -19.04
CA VAL A 41 -6.75 2.94 -20.01
C VAL A 41 -7.34 4.10 -20.77
N VAL A 42 -7.60 5.23 -20.11
CA VAL A 42 -8.27 6.38 -20.72
C VAL A 42 -7.30 7.31 -21.42
N MET A 43 -6.10 7.49 -20.87
CA MET A 43 -5.14 8.48 -21.35
C MET A 43 -4.12 7.93 -22.35
N LYS A 44 -4.19 6.63 -22.69
CA LYS A 44 -3.25 6.02 -23.65
C LYS A 44 -3.24 6.77 -24.98
N GLY A 45 -2.04 7.13 -25.46
CA GLY A 45 -1.86 7.85 -26.73
C GLY A 45 -2.11 9.36 -26.65
N THR A 46 -2.45 9.90 -25.48
CA THR A 46 -2.48 11.34 -25.23
C THR A 46 -1.08 11.87 -24.90
N ALA A 47 -0.89 13.19 -24.96
CA ALA A 47 0.36 13.85 -24.60
C ALA A 47 0.78 13.61 -23.13
N GLN A 48 -0.17 13.31 -22.25
CA GLN A 48 0.06 13.10 -20.82
C GLN A 48 0.42 11.65 -20.47
N SER A 49 0.21 10.70 -21.39
CA SER A 49 0.41 9.26 -21.13
C SER A 49 1.82 8.93 -20.60
N GLN A 50 2.86 9.55 -21.17
CA GLN A 50 4.24 9.30 -20.76
C GLN A 50 4.52 9.78 -19.32
N ILE A 51 3.91 10.89 -18.92
CA ILE A 51 4.07 11.43 -17.56
C ILE A 51 3.43 10.49 -16.55
N ILE A 52 2.21 10.02 -16.85
CA ILE A 52 1.47 9.08 -16.01
C ILE A 52 2.21 7.75 -15.91
N GLU A 53 2.76 7.24 -17.01
CA GLU A 53 3.56 6.01 -17.01
C GLU A 53 4.81 6.13 -16.13
N ASN A 54 5.50 7.27 -16.19
CA ASN A 54 6.67 7.50 -15.35
C ASN A 54 6.30 7.57 -13.86
N MET A 55 5.24 8.30 -13.52
CA MET A 55 4.72 8.37 -12.15
C MET A 55 4.28 6.99 -11.65
N TRP A 56 3.59 6.21 -12.50
CA TRP A 56 3.15 4.86 -12.15
C TRP A 56 4.34 3.90 -11.93
N LYS A 57 5.46 4.12 -12.61
CA LYS A 57 6.67 3.33 -12.37
C LYS A 57 7.26 3.60 -10.98
N GLU A 58 7.33 4.85 -10.55
CA GLU A 58 7.78 5.20 -9.20
C GLU A 58 6.84 4.61 -8.14
N GLU A 59 5.53 4.65 -8.38
CA GLU A 59 4.54 4.04 -7.49
C GLU A 59 4.73 2.53 -7.31
N LYS A 60 5.13 1.81 -8.38
CA LYS A 60 5.44 0.38 -8.28
C LYS A 60 6.63 0.10 -7.36
N ASP A 61 7.64 0.97 -7.36
CA ASP A 61 8.78 0.85 -6.45
C ASP A 61 8.35 1.07 -4.99
N HIS A 62 7.41 1.99 -4.74
CA HIS A 62 6.83 2.17 -3.41
C HIS A 62 6.02 0.94 -2.96
N LEU A 63 5.17 0.41 -3.83
CA LEU A 63 4.39 -0.80 -3.55
C LEU A 63 5.30 -1.99 -3.22
N ASP A 64 6.38 -2.19 -3.98
CA ASP A 64 7.40 -3.21 -3.73
C ASP A 64 8.03 -3.09 -2.33
N ILE A 65 8.32 -1.87 -1.88
CA ILE A 65 8.83 -1.61 -0.52
C ILE A 65 7.77 -2.01 0.51
N MET A 66 6.51 -1.65 0.27
CA MET A 66 5.41 -1.96 1.19
C MET A 66 5.14 -3.46 1.27
N GLU A 67 5.18 -4.20 0.16
CA GLU A 67 5.06 -5.66 0.16
C GLU A 67 6.17 -6.33 1.00
N ARG A 68 7.41 -5.85 0.89
CA ARG A 68 8.53 -6.32 1.71
C ARG A 68 8.31 -6.02 3.19
N LEU A 69 7.76 -4.85 3.53
CA LEU A 69 7.44 -4.49 4.92
C LEU A 69 6.29 -5.32 5.48
N VAL A 70 5.25 -5.58 4.69
CA VAL A 70 4.15 -6.48 5.04
C VAL A 70 4.68 -7.87 5.36
N ALA A 71 5.52 -8.44 4.49
CA ALA A 71 6.13 -9.74 4.70
C ALA A 71 7.04 -9.75 5.94
N LYS A 72 7.90 -8.74 6.10
CA LYS A 72 8.84 -8.62 7.23
C LYS A 72 8.15 -8.52 8.58
N HIS A 73 6.99 -7.86 8.63
CA HIS A 73 6.24 -7.61 9.87
C HIS A 73 5.03 -8.52 10.04
N GLU A 74 4.85 -9.52 9.16
CA GLU A 74 3.73 -10.48 9.18
C GLU A 74 2.37 -9.79 9.21
N VAL A 75 2.24 -8.68 8.49
CA VAL A 75 1.01 -7.87 8.51
C VAL A 75 -0.10 -8.63 7.78
N PRO A 76 -1.25 -8.91 8.42
CA PRO A 76 -2.31 -9.64 7.76
C PRO A 76 -2.88 -8.84 6.57
N PRO A 77 -3.30 -9.50 5.49
CA PRO A 77 -3.93 -8.82 4.36
C PRO A 77 -5.27 -8.19 4.76
N THR A 78 -5.63 -7.12 4.08
CA THR A 78 -6.94 -6.48 4.24
C THR A 78 -7.99 -7.24 3.43
N ILE A 79 -9.02 -7.78 4.10
CA ILE A 79 -10.09 -8.59 3.46
C ILE A 79 -10.78 -7.83 2.31
N PHE A 80 -10.96 -6.53 2.45
CA PHE A 80 -11.64 -5.67 1.47
C PHE A 80 -10.71 -5.14 0.36
N ALA A 81 -9.42 -5.50 0.34
CA ALA A 81 -8.48 -5.01 -0.66
C ALA A 81 -8.96 -5.22 -2.13
N PRO A 82 -9.57 -6.36 -2.51
CA PRO A 82 -10.05 -6.55 -3.88
C PRO A 82 -11.17 -5.57 -4.27
N ILE A 83 -12.08 -5.27 -3.34
CA ILE A 83 -13.22 -4.36 -3.57
C ILE A 83 -12.70 -2.92 -3.73
N PHE A 84 -11.77 -2.52 -2.86
CA PHE A 84 -11.17 -1.19 -2.96
C PHE A 84 -10.30 -1.05 -4.21
N GLY A 85 -9.61 -2.10 -4.64
CA GLY A 85 -8.86 -2.09 -5.89
C GLY A 85 -9.75 -1.86 -7.11
N ALA A 86 -10.91 -2.55 -7.18
CA ALA A 86 -11.88 -2.32 -8.24
C ALA A 86 -12.44 -0.89 -8.24
N ALA A 87 -12.77 -0.35 -7.06
CA ALA A 87 -13.24 1.03 -6.94
C ALA A 87 -12.16 2.05 -7.33
N ALA A 88 -10.91 1.86 -6.90
CA ALA A 88 -9.78 2.72 -7.22
C ALA A 88 -9.49 2.73 -8.73
N TYR A 89 -9.52 1.56 -9.38
CA TYR A 89 -9.39 1.46 -10.83
C TYR A 89 -10.49 2.22 -11.56
N ALA A 90 -11.75 2.06 -11.12
CA ALA A 90 -12.88 2.77 -11.70
C ALA A 90 -12.82 4.30 -11.50
N LEU A 91 -12.19 4.78 -10.42
CA LEU A 91 -11.94 6.21 -10.21
C LEU A 91 -10.81 6.77 -11.08
N GLY A 92 -9.88 5.92 -11.50
CA GLY A 92 -8.74 6.32 -12.33
C GLY A 92 -9.08 6.49 -13.81
N GLY A 93 -10.08 5.77 -14.33
CA GLY A 93 -10.54 5.91 -15.71
C GLY A 93 -11.66 6.94 -15.83
#